data_AF-A0A953FEF6-F1
#
_entry.id   AF-A0A953FEF6-F1
#
_cell.length_a   1.000
_cell.length_b   1.000
_cell.length_c   1.000
_cell.angle_alpha   90.00
_cell.angle_beta   90.00
_cell.angle_gamma   90.00
#
_symmetry.space_group_name_H-M   'P 1'
#
loop_
_entity.id
_entity.type
_entity.pdbx_description
1 polymer ?
#
loop_
_entity_poly.entity_id
_entity_poly.type
_entity_poly.pdbx_seq_one_letter_code
_entity_poly.pdbx_strand_id
1 'polypeptide(L)'
;MGAPASFNPHSKNKDHIGWFEIPVYDLGRAVQFYGTIRNMRMEIVENGDFAMAYFPTRGGVGGALVQGPGCHPSATGVLIYLNADNEMDDILARVEMAGGRVIMPKTLIGEEAGSFALFIDSEGNRLALHEAPPTPAQPSGPARKAAPKKSTVRKGSAPRKKTARRTR
;
A
#
# COMPACT_ATOMS: atom_id res chain seq x y z
N MET A 1 -42.37 -28.00 16.48
CA MET A 1 -41.93 -26.86 15.65
C MET A 1 -40.42 -26.97 15.51
N GLY A 2 -39.94 -27.25 14.29
CA GLY A 2 -38.55 -27.59 14.02
C GLY A 2 -37.62 -26.39 14.17
N ALA A 3 -36.42 -26.64 14.70
CA ALA A 3 -35.33 -25.68 14.69
C ALA A 3 -35.04 -25.26 13.23
N PRO A 4 -34.80 -23.96 12.94
CA PRO A 4 -34.35 -23.57 11.62
C PRO A 4 -32.99 -24.22 11.34
N ALA A 5 -32.86 -24.73 10.13
CA ALA A 5 -31.66 -25.38 9.62
C ALA A 5 -30.41 -24.56 9.95
N SER A 6 -29.42 -25.25 10.51
CA SER A 6 -28.06 -24.75 10.73
C SER A 6 -27.53 -24.09 9.46
N PHE A 7 -27.30 -22.78 9.52
CA PHE A 7 -26.56 -22.04 8.50
C PHE A 7 -25.16 -22.67 8.41
N ASN A 8 -24.80 -23.22 7.26
CA ASN A 8 -23.49 -23.81 7.03
C ASN A 8 -22.61 -22.81 6.28
N PRO A 9 -21.69 -22.06 6.93
CA PRO A 9 -20.91 -21.04 6.26
C PRO A 9 -19.68 -21.69 5.61
N HIS A 10 -19.88 -22.40 4.52
CA HIS A 10 -18.76 -22.77 3.65
C HIS A 10 -18.66 -21.73 2.54
N SER A 11 -17.98 -20.61 2.81
CA SER A 11 -17.50 -19.76 1.72
C SER A 11 -16.37 -20.52 1.02
N LYS A 12 -16.59 -20.89 -0.25
CA LYS A 12 -15.55 -21.53 -1.07
C LYS A 12 -14.38 -20.59 -1.36
N ASN A 13 -14.58 -19.28 -1.26
CA ASN A 13 -13.60 -18.26 -1.58
C ASN A 13 -13.09 -17.62 -0.29
N LYS A 14 -11.77 -17.45 -0.22
CA LYS A 14 -11.09 -16.72 0.86
C LYS A 14 -11.48 -15.23 0.85
N ASP A 15 -11.58 -14.64 -0.34
CA ASP A 15 -11.86 -13.23 -0.56
C ASP A 15 -13.06 -13.08 -1.51
N HIS A 16 -13.95 -12.14 -1.22
CA HIS A 16 -15.10 -11.81 -2.07
C HIS A 16 -14.77 -10.77 -3.16
N ILE A 17 -13.62 -10.10 -3.03
CA ILE A 17 -13.10 -9.14 -4.02
C ILE A 17 -11.86 -9.78 -4.64
N GLY A 18 -11.86 -9.92 -5.97
CA GLY A 18 -10.68 -10.34 -6.74
C GLY A 18 -9.90 -9.18 -7.36
N TRP A 19 -10.61 -8.10 -7.71
CA TRP A 19 -10.08 -6.93 -8.40
C TRP A 19 -10.98 -5.73 -8.16
N PHE A 20 -10.42 -4.51 -8.14
CA PHE A 20 -11.19 -3.27 -8.12
C PHE A 20 -10.68 -2.27 -9.16
N GLU A 21 -11.57 -1.39 -9.59
CA GLU A 21 -11.25 -0.31 -10.51
C GLU A 21 -11.75 1.01 -9.94
N ILE A 22 -10.93 2.05 -10.05
CA ILE A 22 -11.27 3.42 -9.69
C ILE A 22 -11.28 4.22 -11.01
N PRO A 23 -12.45 4.65 -11.48
CA PRO A 23 -12.53 5.43 -12.71
C PRO A 23 -11.90 6.81 -12.51
N VAL A 24 -11.20 7.30 -13.52
CA VAL A 24 -10.53 8.61 -13.50
C VAL A 24 -10.77 9.35 -14.81
N TYR A 25 -10.86 10.68 -14.76
CA TYR A 25 -10.92 11.50 -15.97
C TYR A 25 -9.52 11.86 -16.48
N ASP A 26 -8.59 12.10 -15.55
CA ASP A 26 -7.19 12.39 -15.85
C ASP A 26 -6.29 11.42 -15.09
N LEU A 27 -5.77 10.42 -15.81
CA LEU A 27 -4.90 9.38 -15.25
C LEU A 27 -3.59 9.96 -14.70
N GLY A 28 -3.05 11.01 -15.33
CA GLY A 28 -1.81 11.65 -14.89
C GLY A 28 -1.99 12.33 -13.54
N ARG A 29 -3.08 13.11 -13.38
CA ARG A 29 -3.44 13.75 -12.12
C ARG A 29 -3.73 12.71 -11.03
N ALA A 30 -4.49 11.67 -11.35
CA ALA A 30 -4.80 10.61 -10.39
C ALA A 30 -3.53 9.85 -9.95
N VAL A 31 -2.64 9.47 -10.87
CA VAL A 31 -1.37 8.80 -10.52
C VAL A 31 -0.52 9.67 -9.60
N GLN A 32 -0.45 10.99 -9.83
CA GLN A 32 0.23 11.91 -8.92
C GLN A 32 -0.43 11.96 -7.54
N PHE A 33 -1.76 12.01 -7.48
CA PHE A 33 -2.52 11.99 -6.23
C PHE A 33 -2.23 10.72 -5.42
N TYR A 34 -2.48 9.54 -5.98
CA TYR A 34 -2.29 8.27 -5.28
C TYR A 34 -0.82 7.99 -4.96
N GLY A 35 0.10 8.37 -5.86
CA GLY A 35 1.53 8.28 -5.62
C GLY A 35 1.99 9.15 -4.45
N THR A 36 1.43 10.36 -4.32
CA THR A 36 1.76 11.30 -3.24
C THR A 36 1.23 10.81 -1.89
N ILE A 37 -0.05 10.46 -1.79
CA ILE A 37 -0.64 10.11 -0.50
C ILE A 37 -0.09 8.79 0.07
N ARG A 38 0.35 7.87 -0.80
CA ARG A 38 0.87 6.54 -0.41
C ARG A 38 2.37 6.34 -0.64
N ASN A 39 3.09 7.37 -1.06
CA ASN A 39 4.51 7.28 -1.40
C ASN A 39 4.84 6.08 -2.32
N MET A 40 4.03 5.91 -3.37
CA MET A 40 4.11 4.75 -4.27
C MET A 40 4.30 5.16 -5.72
N ARG A 41 4.74 4.20 -6.54
CA ARG A 41 4.80 4.34 -7.99
C ARG A 41 3.82 3.36 -8.63
N MET A 42 3.10 3.82 -9.64
CA MET A 42 2.13 3.03 -10.38
C MET A 42 2.67 2.81 -11.79
N GLU A 43 2.54 1.59 -12.28
CA GLU A 43 2.83 1.26 -13.68
C GLU A 43 1.63 1.63 -14.55
N ILE A 44 1.87 2.38 -15.62
CA ILE A 44 0.84 2.80 -16.57
C ILE A 44 0.92 1.93 -17.81
N VAL A 45 -0.23 1.40 -18.23
CA VAL A 45 -0.39 0.64 -19.47
C VAL A 45 -1.55 1.23 -20.27
N GLU A 46 -1.31 1.49 -21.54
CA GLU A 46 -2.31 1.92 -22.51
C GLU A 46 -2.75 0.72 -23.35
N ASN A 47 -4.06 0.57 -23.56
CA ASN A 47 -4.66 -0.49 -24.34
C ASN A 47 -5.87 0.03 -25.13
N GLY A 48 -5.62 0.54 -26.34
CA GLY A 48 -6.65 1.14 -27.18
C GLY A 48 -7.23 2.40 -26.54
N ASP A 49 -8.55 2.45 -26.37
CA ASP A 49 -9.25 3.59 -25.77
C ASP A 49 -9.14 3.66 -24.24
N PHE A 50 -8.48 2.67 -23.62
CA PHE A 50 -8.30 2.61 -22.17
C PHE A 50 -6.84 2.83 -21.78
N ALA A 51 -6.65 3.53 -20.66
CA ALA A 51 -5.37 3.62 -19.98
C ALA A 51 -5.56 3.24 -18.51
N MET A 52 -4.66 2.41 -17.99
CA MET A 52 -4.74 1.87 -16.64
C MET A 52 -3.45 2.16 -15.87
N ALA A 53 -3.57 2.55 -14.60
CA ALA A 53 -2.44 2.63 -13.68
C ALA A 53 -2.64 1.64 -12.53
N TYR A 54 -1.70 0.71 -12.36
CA TYR A 54 -1.86 -0.40 -11.42
C TYR A 54 -1.42 -0.05 -10.00
N PHE A 55 -2.24 -0.41 -9.02
CA PHE A 55 -1.84 -0.37 -7.61
C PHE A 55 -0.79 -1.47 -7.37
N PRO A 56 0.40 -1.13 -6.84
CA PRO A 56 1.43 -2.12 -6.58
C PRO A 56 0.97 -3.07 -5.48
N THR A 57 0.97 -4.37 -5.76
CA THR A 57 0.55 -5.41 -4.81
C THR A 57 1.46 -6.63 -4.86
N ARG A 58 1.60 -7.33 -3.73
CA ARG A 58 2.35 -8.59 -3.61
C ARG A 58 1.50 -9.62 -2.87
N GLY A 59 0.77 -10.45 -3.62
CA GLY A 59 -0.02 -11.55 -3.05
C GLY A 59 -1.31 -11.13 -2.33
N GLY A 60 -1.82 -9.91 -2.60
CA GLY A 60 -3.11 -9.42 -2.13
C GLY A 60 -4.06 -9.09 -3.29
N VAL A 61 -5.22 -8.51 -2.97
CA VAL A 61 -6.18 -8.00 -3.97
C VAL A 61 -5.56 -6.84 -4.74
N GLY A 62 -5.54 -6.94 -6.06
CA GLY A 62 -5.06 -5.89 -6.95
C GLY A 62 -6.18 -4.94 -7.38
N GLY A 63 -5.78 -3.83 -8.01
CA GLY A 63 -6.70 -2.93 -8.67
C GLY A 63 -5.98 -1.90 -9.53
N ALA A 64 -6.75 -1.07 -10.21
CA ALA A 64 -6.22 -0.03 -11.08
C ALA A 64 -7.04 1.26 -11.05
N LEU A 65 -6.36 2.37 -11.35
CA LEU A 65 -7.00 3.57 -11.88
C LEU A 65 -7.30 3.33 -13.35
N VAL A 66 -8.49 3.66 -13.83
CA VAL A 66 -8.92 3.38 -15.20
C VAL A 66 -9.50 4.62 -15.86
N GLN A 67 -8.89 5.03 -16.96
CA GLN A 67 -9.36 6.09 -17.84
C GLN A 67 -9.85 5.46 -19.14
N GLY A 68 -11.02 5.87 -19.63
CA GLY A 68 -11.56 5.42 -20.92
C GLY A 68 -13.06 5.70 -21.06
N PRO A 69 -13.66 5.36 -22.21
CA PRO A 69 -15.08 5.55 -22.44
C PRO A 69 -15.94 4.84 -21.39
N GLY A 70 -16.86 5.57 -20.77
CA GLY A 70 -17.77 5.01 -19.74
C GLY A 70 -17.21 5.01 -18.31
N CYS A 71 -15.92 5.33 -18.12
CA CYS A 71 -15.32 5.49 -16.79
C CYS A 71 -15.70 6.86 -16.21
N HIS A 72 -16.54 6.87 -15.17
CA HIS A 72 -17.01 8.10 -14.53
C HIS A 72 -16.69 8.07 -13.03
N PRO A 73 -15.81 8.94 -12.54
CA PRO A 73 -15.65 9.20 -11.11
C PRO A 73 -16.98 9.53 -10.43
N SER A 74 -17.16 9.04 -9.21
CA SER A 74 -18.40 9.26 -8.45
C SER A 74 -18.18 9.36 -6.95
N ALA A 75 -18.86 10.34 -6.34
CA ALA A 75 -18.97 10.46 -4.90
C ALA A 75 -20.11 9.62 -4.30
N THR A 76 -20.88 8.88 -5.12
CA THR A 76 -22.01 8.04 -4.70
C THR A 76 -21.89 6.62 -5.28
N GLY A 77 -22.59 5.67 -4.65
CA GLY A 77 -22.50 4.24 -5.01
C GLY A 77 -21.61 3.43 -4.06
N VAL A 78 -20.98 2.39 -4.61
CA VAL A 78 -20.09 1.47 -3.88
C VAL A 78 -18.91 2.24 -3.27
N LEU A 79 -18.53 1.85 -2.05
CA LEU A 79 -17.41 2.44 -1.33
C LEU A 79 -16.28 1.42 -1.19
N ILE A 80 -15.12 1.74 -1.76
CA ILE A 80 -13.90 0.92 -1.62
C ILE A 80 -13.12 1.40 -0.39
N TYR A 81 -12.74 0.46 0.48
CA TYR A 81 -11.83 0.69 1.60
C TYR A 81 -10.43 0.27 1.18
N LEU A 82 -9.55 1.25 1.00
CA LEU A 82 -8.13 1.01 0.79
C LEU A 82 -7.46 0.78 2.14
N ASN A 83 -6.61 -0.25 2.23
CA ASN A 83 -5.85 -0.49 3.45
C ASN A 83 -4.87 0.67 3.68
N ALA A 84 -4.92 1.31 4.85
CA ALA A 84 -4.05 2.38 5.30
C ALA A 84 -2.87 1.86 6.15
N ASP A 85 -2.83 0.56 6.43
CA ASP A 85 -1.84 -0.09 7.27
C ASP A 85 -1.75 0.60 8.63
N ASN A 86 -0.61 1.18 9.01
CA ASN A 86 -0.47 2.00 10.22
C ASN A 86 -0.12 3.46 9.86
N GLU A 87 -0.52 3.91 8.68
CA GLU A 87 -0.15 5.20 8.10
C GLU A 87 -1.37 6.09 7.83
N MET A 88 -2.53 5.80 8.42
CA MET A 88 -3.76 6.55 8.11
C MET A 88 -3.61 8.06 8.31
N ASP A 89 -3.00 8.47 9.42
CA ASP A 89 -2.81 9.89 9.74
C ASP A 89 -1.87 10.59 8.72
N ASP A 90 -0.79 9.92 8.32
CA ASP A 90 0.16 10.41 7.32
C ASP A 90 -0.47 10.49 5.92
N ILE A 91 -1.30 9.52 5.56
CA ILE A 91 -2.05 9.52 4.30
C ILE A 91 -3.02 10.72 4.30
N LEU A 92 -3.83 10.88 5.35
CA LEU A 92 -4.80 11.97 5.46
C LEU A 92 -4.15 13.35 5.41
N ALA A 93 -2.99 13.53 6.06
CA ALA A 93 -2.24 14.78 6.01
C ALA A 93 -1.79 15.17 4.58
N ARG A 94 -1.61 14.19 3.69
CA ARG A 94 -1.22 14.40 2.29
C ARG A 94 -2.40 14.58 1.34
N VAL A 95 -3.62 14.20 1.72
CA VAL A 95 -4.80 14.21 0.82
C VAL A 95 -5.08 15.61 0.27
N GLU A 96 -5.17 16.63 1.13
CA GLU A 96 -5.49 17.99 0.69
C GLU A 96 -4.37 18.59 -0.17
N MET A 97 -3.11 18.35 0.21
CA MET A 97 -1.95 18.79 -0.55
C MET A 97 -1.88 18.17 -1.95
N ALA A 98 -2.39 16.94 -2.11
CA ALA A 98 -2.44 16.22 -3.37
C ALA A 98 -3.64 16.61 -4.26
N GLY A 99 -4.52 17.49 -3.79
CA GLY A 99 -5.70 17.95 -4.52
C GLY A 99 -6.99 17.16 -4.24
N GLY A 100 -7.00 16.32 -3.21
CA GLY A 100 -8.22 15.69 -2.70
C GLY A 100 -8.84 16.48 -1.54
N ARG A 101 -9.81 15.87 -0.86
CA ARG A 101 -10.46 16.44 0.33
C ARG A 101 -10.81 15.37 1.34
N VAL A 102 -10.38 15.55 2.59
CA VAL A 102 -10.86 14.70 3.69
C VAL A 102 -12.31 15.10 4.01
N ILE A 103 -13.23 14.13 3.96
CA ILE A 103 -14.65 14.37 4.28
C ILE A 103 -15.07 13.71 5.60
N MET A 104 -14.29 12.75 6.08
CA MET A 104 -14.38 12.26 7.44
C MET A 104 -12.98 11.92 7.96
N PRO A 105 -12.53 12.54 9.06
CA PRO A 105 -11.23 12.24 9.64
C PRO A 105 -11.19 10.81 10.20
N LYS A 106 -10.00 10.35 10.58
CA LYS A 106 -9.79 9.07 11.27
C LYS A 106 -10.78 8.92 12.42
N THR A 107 -11.61 7.89 12.32
CA THR A 107 -12.69 7.58 13.24
C THR A 107 -12.54 6.14 13.69
N LEU A 108 -12.49 5.92 15.00
CA LEU A 108 -12.41 4.57 15.57
C LEU A 108 -13.76 3.86 15.40
N ILE A 109 -13.75 2.68 14.78
CA ILE A 109 -14.93 1.81 14.69
C ILE A 109 -15.10 1.03 15.99
N GLY A 110 -13.98 0.50 16.51
CA GLY A 110 -13.90 -0.26 17.75
C GLY A 110 -12.54 -0.95 17.88
N GLU A 111 -12.23 -1.44 19.08
CA GLU A 111 -10.91 -2.03 19.37
C GLU A 111 -10.58 -3.26 18.50
N GLU A 112 -11.59 -4.03 18.09
CA GLU A 112 -11.43 -5.21 17.23
C GLU A 112 -11.53 -4.90 15.73
N ALA A 113 -12.18 -3.79 15.37
CA ALA A 113 -12.48 -3.42 13.99
C ALA A 113 -11.52 -2.37 13.41
N GLY A 114 -10.77 -1.67 14.27
CA GLY A 114 -9.81 -0.66 13.88
C GLY A 114 -10.46 0.70 13.59
N SER A 115 -9.83 1.47 12.71
CA SER A 115 -10.26 2.82 12.35
C SER A 115 -10.54 2.94 10.85
N PHE A 116 -11.32 3.95 10.49
CA PHE A 116 -11.54 4.32 9.10
C PHE A 116 -11.56 5.83 8.92
N ALA A 117 -11.38 6.26 7.67
CA ALA A 117 -11.55 7.65 7.26
C ALA A 117 -12.15 7.70 5.86
N LEU A 118 -12.75 8.82 5.50
CA LEU A 118 -13.34 9.03 4.18
C LEU A 118 -12.73 10.25 3.51
N PHE A 119 -12.46 10.14 2.21
CA PHE A 119 -11.95 11.24 1.41
C PHE A 119 -12.52 11.22 0.00
N ILE A 120 -12.43 12.38 -0.66
CA ILE A 120 -12.64 12.53 -2.10
C ILE A 120 -11.25 12.64 -2.75
N ASP A 121 -10.99 11.82 -3.77
CA ASP A 121 -9.73 11.89 -4.54
C ASP A 121 -9.70 13.10 -5.50
N SER A 122 -8.62 13.24 -6.28
CA SER A 122 -8.46 14.32 -7.27
C SER A 122 -9.49 14.29 -8.40
N GLU A 123 -10.19 13.17 -8.58
CA GLU A 123 -11.12 12.92 -9.69
C GLU A 123 -12.58 13.05 -9.26
N GLY A 124 -12.85 13.14 -7.95
CA GLY A 124 -14.19 13.20 -7.39
C GLY A 124 -14.72 11.86 -6.87
N ASN A 125 -13.90 10.81 -6.83
CA ASN A 125 -14.29 9.53 -6.25
C ASN A 125 -14.37 9.61 -4.72
N ARG A 126 -15.44 9.06 -4.14
CA ARG A 126 -15.51 8.85 -2.70
C ARG A 126 -14.90 7.51 -2.33
N LEU A 127 -13.85 7.55 -1.51
CA LEU A 127 -13.11 6.38 -1.06
C LEU A 127 -12.97 6.38 0.46
N ALA A 128 -12.70 5.20 0.99
CA ALA A 128 -12.41 5.01 2.39
C ALA A 128 -10.97 4.50 2.58
N LEU A 129 -10.41 4.84 3.74
CA LEU A 129 -9.23 4.19 4.30
C LEU A 129 -9.67 3.27 5.44
N HIS A 130 -9.06 2.09 5.56
CA HIS A 130 -9.20 1.24 6.73
C HIS A 130 -7.84 0.92 7.34
N GLU A 131 -7.74 1.05 8.65
CA GLU A 131 -6.55 0.69 9.43
C GLU A 131 -6.99 -0.35 10.45
N ALA A 132 -6.46 -1.57 10.35
CA ALA A 132 -6.74 -2.63 11.30
C ALA A 132 -6.24 -2.22 12.70
N PRO A 133 -6.80 -2.81 13.77
CA PRO A 133 -6.25 -2.60 15.11
C PRO A 133 -4.74 -2.88 15.13
N PRO A 134 -3.95 -2.12 15.90
CA PRO A 134 -2.55 -2.43 16.08
C PRO A 134 -2.43 -3.86 16.60
N THR A 135 -1.72 -4.70 15.86
CA THR A 135 -1.46 -6.06 16.33
C THR A 135 -0.66 -5.94 17.64
N PRO A 136 -1.06 -6.63 18.73
CA PRO A 136 -0.26 -6.63 19.95
C PRO A 136 1.17 -7.01 19.58
N ALA A 137 2.14 -6.19 19.99
CA ALA A 137 3.55 -6.51 19.77
C ALA A 137 3.78 -7.93 20.31
N GLN A 138 4.15 -8.85 19.42
CA GLN A 138 4.58 -10.19 19.84
C GLN A 138 5.66 -9.98 20.90
N PRO A 139 5.55 -10.60 22.10
CA PRO A 139 6.57 -10.44 23.12
C PRO A 139 7.90 -10.84 22.48
N SER A 140 8.87 -9.92 22.50
CA SER A 140 10.20 -10.14 21.95
C SER A 140 10.73 -11.46 22.53
N GLY A 141 10.89 -12.47 21.68
CA GLY A 141 11.50 -13.74 22.07
C GLY A 141 12.86 -13.47 22.73
N PRO A 142 13.30 -14.35 23.64
CA PRO A 142 14.47 -14.07 24.47
C PRO A 142 15.68 -13.75 23.60
N ALA A 143 16.36 -12.64 23.95
CA ALA A 143 17.55 -12.16 23.29
C ALA A 143 18.52 -13.31 23.02
N ARG A 144 18.79 -13.57 21.73
CA ARG A 144 19.75 -14.58 21.30
C ARG A 144 21.12 -14.20 21.86
N LYS A 145 21.61 -14.93 22.86
CA LYS A 145 22.95 -14.73 23.43
C LYS A 145 23.98 -14.73 22.30
N ALA A 146 24.78 -13.66 22.22
CA ALA A 146 25.83 -13.50 21.25
C ALA A 146 26.84 -14.66 21.37
N ALA A 147 27.09 -15.37 20.26
CA ALA A 147 28.17 -16.35 20.17
C ALA A 147 29.53 -15.62 20.14
N PRO A 148 30.59 -16.18 20.77
CA PRO A 148 31.88 -15.50 20.88
C PRO A 148 32.58 -15.44 19.51
N LYS A 149 33.07 -14.24 19.17
CA LYS A 149 33.89 -14.00 17.96
C LYS A 149 35.23 -14.74 18.09
N LYS A 150 35.48 -15.74 17.25
CA LYS A 150 36.83 -16.28 17.05
C LYS A 150 37.68 -15.25 16.30
N SER A 151 38.70 -14.73 16.95
CA SER A 151 39.70 -13.85 16.37
C SER A 151 40.66 -14.65 15.48
N THR A 152 40.69 -14.37 14.18
CA THR A 152 41.70 -14.91 13.26
C THR A 152 42.80 -13.87 13.06
N VAL A 153 43.97 -14.19 13.60
CA VAL A 153 45.22 -13.43 13.43
C VAL A 153 45.63 -13.44 11.95
N ARG A 154 45.69 -12.26 11.31
CA ARG A 154 46.35 -12.10 10.01
C ARG A 154 47.85 -11.87 10.22
N LYS A 155 48.68 -12.83 9.83
CA LYS A 155 50.14 -12.65 9.67
C LYS A 155 50.44 -11.83 8.42
N GLY A 156 51.24 -10.79 8.57
CA GLY A 156 51.70 -9.92 7.48
C GLY A 156 52.77 -10.55 6.60
N SER A 157 52.94 -9.99 5.39
CA SER A 157 54.15 -10.16 4.58
C SER A 157 54.37 -8.96 3.64
N ALA A 158 55.48 -8.27 3.94
CA ALA A 158 56.41 -7.39 3.22
C ALA A 158 56.07 -6.68 1.87
N PRO A 159 56.61 -5.47 1.64
CA PRO A 159 56.40 -4.67 0.42
C PRO A 159 57.47 -4.94 -0.67
N ARG A 160 57.08 -4.89 -1.95
CA ARG A 160 57.98 -5.00 -3.11
C ARG A 160 58.34 -3.61 -3.65
N LYS A 161 59.64 -3.37 -3.80
CA LYS A 161 60.31 -2.12 -4.23
C LYS A 161 59.86 -1.63 -5.63
N LYS A 162 59.67 -0.32 -5.76
CA LYS A 162 59.57 0.42 -7.03
C LYS A 162 60.97 0.65 -7.60
N THR A 163 61.20 0.24 -8.85
CA THR A 163 62.39 0.60 -9.62
C THR A 163 62.07 1.85 -10.44
N ALA A 164 62.81 2.94 -10.20
CA ALA A 164 62.82 4.11 -11.05
C ALA A 164 63.77 3.88 -12.24
N ARG A 165 63.39 4.35 -13.43
CA ARG A 165 64.36 4.62 -14.50
C ARG A 165 64.00 5.97 -15.17
N ARG A 166 64.97 6.88 -15.08
CA ARG A 166 64.98 8.25 -15.64
C ARG A 166 65.23 8.21 -17.16
N THR A 167 64.48 9.07 -17.87
CA THR A 167 64.81 9.89 -19.05
C THR A 167 65.95 9.49 -20.00
N ARG A 168 65.63 9.44 -21.29
CA ARG A 168 66.08 10.42 -22.29
C ARG A 168 64.96 10.68 -23.29
#